data_AF-A0A154PNZ8-F1
#
_entry.id   AF-A0A154PNZ8-F1
#
_cell.length_a   1.000
_cell.length_b   1.000
_cell.length_c   1.000
_cell.angle_alpha   90.00
_cell.angle_beta   90.00
_cell.angle_gamma   90.00
#
_symmetry.space_group_name_H-M   'P 1'
#
loop_
_entity.id
_entity.type
_entity.pdbx_description
1 polymer ?
#
loop_
_entity_poly.entity_id
_entity_poly.type
_entity_poly.pdbx_seq_one_letter_code
_entity_poly.pdbx_strand_id
1 'polypeptide(L)'
;MDIIESETENQENSEEDTVTSDDKSDCLSEIFEENEMWRYMPDSILLNIFQYLTPKELTIAGEVCKSWHRVSYDEFLWKDLFHRAYGIEPNVGIMPGKNSWLGEFKRLTYHVPLIETEVLTKHSHQVLHVSFSHNGKMFATCSKDGYIFVWESQYPVRIKYRQNMESFRWEYTQFSQFNSSDSLLLVSGARFETPHSTSGEIAVFSLTCGFDLQCRVANNPYDIFGTWYSEHYLLSGSLHWLAHSVSTSILWLNKANQELSSENIPIITQLFRFCNGNSSSVRAVMVANCLTPDQNESKEQEGGQPSSNMKENPLSHTDISSTSSDCSNETIQHQKEEKKSGLQCNTLEGISMNWTKLDNCFQHICPLQYNQEYNSQITNSFRIENTQQDKESEQSVNTKEDNVDEIANSCDKYLIFTTGSETYIPHQIAFKRIKDLKFPTSIYPGPDKFDKIDHVIDLHGHIVGMGLSPDHRYLYVNIRPWLKDYVITNPLQPPPIAKEIDIHVIDLVTLEQVGFMSRAHRAYTSSNKCFFIFLDVCDEYVASGAEDKYGYLWDRYYGMCLAKLPHSDVVNSVAFNPCDPEMLITTSDDYTIKIWRSRAKVRALSLNENSYPRGIEVQSRHKHRRTYSTDRLNNSDC
;
A
#
# COMPACT_ATOMS: atom_id res chain seq x y z
N MET A 1 21.20 -35.41 -28.99
CA MET A 1 21.76 -36.66 -28.44
C MET A 1 20.65 -37.31 -27.66
N ASP A 2 19.99 -38.29 -28.27
CA ASP A 2 19.63 -39.57 -27.66
C ASP A 2 19.13 -40.46 -28.79
N ILE A 3 19.94 -41.48 -29.06
CA ILE A 3 19.81 -42.49 -30.11
C ILE A 3 19.29 -43.74 -29.43
N ILE A 4 18.23 -44.33 -29.95
CA ILE A 4 17.94 -45.76 -29.78
C ILE A 4 17.64 -46.32 -31.16
N GLU A 5 18.62 -47.05 -31.70
CA GLU A 5 18.46 -47.99 -32.82
C GLU A 5 18.05 -49.37 -32.27
N SER A 6 17.21 -50.08 -33.01
CA SER A 6 17.26 -51.54 -33.11
C SER A 6 16.59 -52.05 -34.41
N GLU A 7 17.44 -52.50 -35.35
CA GLU A 7 17.39 -53.74 -36.19
C GLU A 7 16.06 -54.14 -36.90
N THR A 8 15.94 -54.11 -38.24
CA THR A 8 16.26 -55.15 -39.29
C THR A 8 15.60 -56.52 -39.04
N GLU A 9 14.85 -57.17 -39.94
CA GLU A 9 15.11 -57.58 -41.33
C GLU A 9 13.83 -58.01 -42.12
N ASN A 10 13.86 -57.77 -43.45
CA ASN A 10 13.47 -58.60 -44.61
C ASN A 10 12.17 -59.44 -44.69
N GLN A 11 11.35 -59.21 -45.73
CA GLN A 11 11.25 -60.11 -46.89
C GLN A 11 10.43 -59.54 -48.07
N GLU A 12 10.96 -59.77 -49.28
CA GLU A 12 10.45 -59.43 -50.62
C GLU A 12 9.20 -60.23 -51.02
N ASN A 13 8.29 -59.64 -51.81
CA ASN A 13 8.06 -60.00 -53.23
C ASN A 13 6.83 -59.31 -53.87
N SER A 14 7.06 -58.79 -55.09
CA SER A 14 6.24 -58.82 -56.34
C SER A 14 4.74 -58.45 -56.26
N GLU A 15 4.12 -57.61 -57.10
CA GLU A 15 4.19 -57.47 -58.56
C GLU A 15 3.67 -56.08 -59.00
N GLU A 16 3.97 -55.76 -60.26
CA GLU A 16 3.61 -54.59 -61.05
C GLU A 16 2.10 -54.30 -61.12
N ASP A 17 1.74 -53.00 -61.14
CA ASP A 17 0.71 -52.53 -62.06
C ASP A 17 0.93 -51.03 -62.36
N THR A 18 1.44 -50.78 -63.55
CA THR A 18 1.50 -49.47 -64.19
C THR A 18 0.11 -49.11 -64.74
N VAL A 19 -0.51 -48.07 -64.19
CA VAL A 19 -1.54 -47.29 -64.90
C VAL A 19 -1.14 -45.83 -64.89
N THR A 20 -0.79 -45.37 -66.08
CA THR A 20 -0.64 -43.97 -66.49
C THR A 20 -1.96 -43.22 -66.32
N SER A 21 -1.93 -42.03 -65.74
CA SER A 21 -2.32 -40.78 -66.43
C SER A 21 -2.32 -39.63 -65.43
N ASP A 22 -1.43 -38.69 -65.76
CA ASP A 22 -1.34 -37.33 -65.27
C ASP A 22 -2.72 -36.66 -65.20
N ASP A 23 -3.03 -36.04 -64.05
CA ASP A 23 -4.01 -34.94 -63.90
C ASP A 23 -4.15 -34.44 -62.43
N LYS A 24 -3.17 -34.72 -61.55
CA LYS A 24 -3.20 -34.25 -60.15
C LYS A 24 -1.97 -33.47 -59.68
N SER A 25 -0.96 -33.24 -60.54
CA SER A 25 0.20 -32.43 -60.17
C SER A 25 -0.02 -30.93 -60.29
N ASP A 26 -0.93 -30.48 -61.15
CA ASP A 26 -1.07 -29.04 -61.47
C ASP A 26 -1.84 -28.24 -60.41
N CYS A 27 -2.71 -28.89 -59.62
CA CYS A 27 -3.39 -28.21 -58.51
C CYS A 27 -2.48 -27.95 -57.30
N LEU A 28 -1.40 -28.72 -57.12
CA LEU A 28 -0.50 -28.52 -55.98
C LEU A 28 0.56 -27.47 -56.29
N SER A 29 1.06 -27.37 -57.52
CA SER A 29 2.00 -26.32 -57.93
C SER A 29 1.39 -24.92 -57.86
N GLU A 30 0.10 -24.75 -58.22
CA GLU A 30 -0.60 -23.46 -58.08
C GLU A 30 -0.79 -23.06 -56.59
N ILE A 31 -1.08 -24.02 -55.70
CA ILE A 31 -1.19 -23.76 -54.25
C ILE A 31 0.18 -23.42 -53.61
N PHE A 32 1.28 -23.95 -54.16
CA PHE A 32 2.63 -23.61 -53.71
C PHE A 32 3.11 -22.25 -54.23
N GLU A 33 2.70 -21.82 -55.43
CA GLU A 33 2.99 -20.47 -55.95
C GLU A 33 2.19 -19.37 -55.24
N GLU A 34 0.93 -19.61 -54.87
CA GLU A 34 0.13 -18.63 -54.11
C GLU A 34 0.66 -18.38 -52.68
N ASN A 35 1.33 -19.37 -52.07
CA ASN A 35 1.91 -19.25 -50.73
C ASN A 35 3.25 -18.48 -50.69
N GLU A 36 3.93 -18.29 -51.82
CA GLU A 36 5.13 -17.45 -51.90
C GLU A 36 4.80 -15.96 -51.68
N MET A 37 3.57 -15.51 -52.02
CA MET A 37 3.18 -14.10 -51.90
C MET A 37 3.28 -13.54 -50.47
N TRP A 38 3.00 -14.37 -49.46
CA TRP A 38 3.04 -13.97 -48.06
C TRP A 38 4.47 -13.78 -47.53
N ARG A 39 5.46 -14.47 -48.12
CA ARG A 39 6.88 -14.34 -47.76
C ARG A 39 7.51 -13.05 -48.29
N TYR A 40 7.01 -12.55 -49.42
CA TYR A 40 7.50 -11.32 -50.06
C TYR A 40 6.62 -10.09 -49.83
N MET A 41 5.61 -10.19 -48.95
CA MET A 41 4.75 -9.07 -48.63
C MET A 41 5.56 -7.92 -48.00
N PRO A 42 5.43 -6.67 -48.50
CA PRO A 42 6.12 -5.52 -47.93
C PRO A 42 5.79 -5.32 -46.44
N ASP A 43 6.79 -4.89 -45.67
CA ASP A 43 6.66 -4.63 -44.22
C ASP A 43 5.49 -3.69 -43.91
N SER A 44 5.21 -2.71 -44.76
CA SER A 44 4.11 -1.75 -44.57
C SER A 44 2.71 -2.40 -44.61
N ILE A 45 2.52 -3.41 -45.45
CA ILE A 45 1.27 -4.16 -45.53
C ILE A 45 1.18 -5.11 -44.33
N LEU A 46 2.28 -5.79 -43.99
CA LEU A 46 2.34 -6.65 -42.80
C LEU A 46 2.03 -5.87 -41.52
N LEU A 47 2.56 -4.66 -41.33
CA LEU A 47 2.23 -3.77 -40.20
C LEU A 47 0.74 -3.43 -40.15
N ASN A 48 0.15 -3.12 -41.30
CA ASN A 48 -1.29 -2.79 -41.41
C ASN A 48 -2.19 -4.01 -41.12
N ILE A 49 -1.72 -5.23 -41.39
CA ILE A 49 -2.42 -6.46 -40.99
C ILE A 49 -2.21 -6.73 -39.50
N PHE A 50 -0.97 -6.66 -39.04
CA PHE A 50 -0.56 -7.05 -37.68
C PHE A 50 -1.15 -6.14 -36.60
N GLN A 51 -1.45 -4.87 -36.88
CA GLN A 51 -2.16 -3.99 -35.94
C GLN A 51 -3.54 -4.54 -35.52
N TYR A 52 -4.16 -5.41 -36.30
CA TYR A 52 -5.45 -6.01 -35.95
C TYR A 52 -5.33 -7.30 -35.14
N LEU A 53 -4.14 -7.86 -34.99
CA LEU A 53 -3.90 -9.09 -34.24
C LEU A 53 -3.89 -8.83 -32.74
N THR A 54 -4.30 -9.83 -31.96
CA THR A 54 -4.07 -9.83 -30.52
C THR A 54 -2.58 -10.09 -30.21
N PRO A 55 -2.09 -9.74 -29.01
CA PRO A 55 -0.70 -9.99 -28.61
C PRO A 55 -0.28 -11.46 -28.79
N LYS A 56 -1.18 -12.41 -28.48
CA LYS A 56 -0.92 -13.84 -28.65
C LYS A 56 -0.79 -14.24 -30.12
N GLU A 57 -1.71 -13.79 -30.97
CA GLU A 57 -1.66 -14.05 -32.41
C GLU A 57 -0.43 -13.42 -33.06
N LEU A 58 -0.05 -12.21 -32.62
CA LEU A 58 1.13 -11.52 -33.11
C LEU A 58 2.42 -12.28 -32.75
N THR A 59 2.51 -12.84 -31.55
CA THR A 59 3.67 -13.67 -31.17
C THR A 59 3.76 -14.94 -32.03
N ILE A 60 2.62 -15.58 -32.33
CA ILE A 60 2.58 -16.78 -33.19
C ILE A 60 2.97 -16.40 -34.64
N ALA A 61 2.47 -15.28 -35.16
CA ALA A 61 2.85 -14.78 -36.48
C ALA A 61 4.36 -14.52 -36.58
N GLY A 62 4.97 -14.01 -35.51
CA GLY A 62 6.41 -13.79 -35.41
C GLY A 62 7.26 -15.07 -35.44
N GLU A 63 6.67 -16.25 -35.25
CA GLU A 63 7.37 -17.55 -35.30
C GLU A 63 7.39 -18.15 -36.72
N VAL A 64 6.66 -17.57 -37.68
CA VAL A 64 6.47 -18.13 -39.03
C VAL A 64 7.73 -17.99 -39.91
N CYS A 65 8.29 -16.77 -40.01
CA CYS A 65 9.48 -16.51 -40.82
C CYS A 65 10.24 -15.26 -40.34
N LYS A 66 11.48 -15.08 -40.81
CA LYS A 66 12.35 -13.95 -40.39
C LYS A 66 11.76 -12.57 -40.69
N SER A 67 11.06 -12.42 -41.82
CA SER A 67 10.44 -11.15 -42.19
C SER A 67 9.31 -10.80 -41.20
N TRP A 68 8.42 -11.75 -40.95
CA TRP A 68 7.30 -11.59 -40.02
C TRP A 68 7.79 -11.40 -38.59
N HIS A 69 8.84 -12.12 -38.19
CA HIS A 69 9.49 -11.91 -36.90
C HIS A 69 9.97 -10.47 -36.73
N ARG A 70 10.62 -9.89 -37.74
CA ARG A 70 11.08 -8.50 -37.64
C ARG A 70 9.91 -7.52 -37.50
N VAL A 71 8.84 -7.71 -38.28
CA VAL A 71 7.67 -6.82 -38.28
C VAL A 71 6.81 -6.99 -37.03
N SER A 72 6.68 -8.21 -36.50
CA SER A 72 5.86 -8.48 -35.31
C SER A 72 6.46 -7.92 -34.02
N TYR A 73 7.73 -7.55 -34.02
CA TYR A 73 8.44 -6.93 -32.89
C TYR A 73 8.64 -5.42 -33.08
N ASP A 74 7.90 -4.80 -34.00
CA ASP A 74 7.93 -3.36 -34.20
C ASP A 74 7.40 -2.58 -32.98
N GLU A 75 8.12 -1.56 -32.55
CA GLU A 75 7.81 -0.80 -31.33
C GLU A 75 6.54 0.05 -31.45
N PHE A 76 6.19 0.54 -32.64
CA PHE A 76 4.94 1.30 -32.84
C PHE A 76 3.72 0.40 -32.78
N LEU A 77 3.86 -0.83 -33.30
CA LEU A 77 2.84 -1.86 -33.19
C LEU A 77 2.57 -2.24 -31.73
N TRP A 78 3.64 -2.48 -30.95
CA TRP A 78 3.52 -2.79 -29.52
C TRP A 78 3.04 -1.59 -28.71
N LYS A 79 3.40 -0.36 -29.07
CA LYS A 79 2.83 0.85 -28.48
C LYS A 79 1.31 0.89 -28.67
N ASP A 80 0.83 0.78 -29.91
CA ASP A 80 -0.61 0.82 -30.18
C ASP A 80 -1.37 -0.31 -29.45
N LEU A 81 -0.82 -1.53 -29.48
CA LEU A 81 -1.38 -2.66 -28.72
C LEU A 81 -1.42 -2.41 -27.22
N PHE A 82 -0.35 -1.84 -26.65
CA PHE A 82 -0.26 -1.53 -25.23
C PHE A 82 -1.31 -0.49 -24.82
N HIS A 83 -1.39 0.62 -25.54
CA HIS A 83 -2.39 1.66 -25.28
C HIS A 83 -3.82 1.11 -25.42
N ARG A 84 -4.09 0.25 -26.42
CA ARG A 84 -5.41 -0.38 -26.58
C ARG A 84 -5.73 -1.40 -25.50
N ALA A 85 -4.78 -2.25 -25.12
CA ALA A 85 -4.99 -3.31 -24.14
C ALA A 85 -5.27 -2.75 -22.74
N TYR A 86 -4.61 -1.65 -22.40
CA TYR A 86 -4.66 -1.06 -21.06
C TYR A 86 -5.49 0.23 -20.97
N GLY A 87 -5.91 0.79 -22.11
CA GLY A 87 -6.72 2.01 -22.17
C GLY A 87 -5.95 3.26 -21.73
N ILE A 88 -4.67 3.34 -22.09
CA ILE A 88 -3.77 4.44 -21.72
C ILE A 88 -3.88 5.55 -22.77
N GLU A 89 -3.88 6.82 -22.32
CA GLU A 89 -3.96 7.96 -23.23
C GLU A 89 -2.82 7.97 -24.24
N PRO A 90 -3.07 8.29 -25.53
CA PRO A 90 -2.06 8.24 -26.60
C PRO A 90 -0.77 9.05 -26.36
N ASN A 91 -0.87 10.07 -25.49
CA ASN A 91 0.21 11.01 -25.19
C ASN A 91 1.18 10.50 -24.11
N VAL A 92 0.80 9.46 -23.37
CA VAL A 92 1.67 8.88 -22.34
C VAL A 92 2.83 8.17 -23.02
N GLY A 93 4.05 8.59 -22.71
CA GLY A 93 5.28 7.97 -23.19
C GLY A 93 5.60 6.68 -22.46
N ILE A 94 6.60 5.94 -22.93
CA ILE A 94 7.12 4.79 -22.20
C ILE A 94 7.72 5.24 -20.86
N MET A 95 7.62 4.40 -19.83
CA MET A 95 8.24 4.65 -18.52
C MET A 95 9.72 5.05 -18.66
N PRO A 96 10.18 6.14 -17.98
CA PRO A 96 11.57 6.55 -17.98
C PRO A 96 12.51 5.40 -17.60
N GLY A 97 13.63 5.28 -18.32
CA GLY A 97 14.58 4.17 -18.15
C GLY A 97 14.18 2.86 -18.83
N LYS A 98 12.96 2.72 -19.35
CA LYS A 98 12.55 1.59 -20.20
C LYS A 98 12.65 1.99 -21.67
N ASN A 99 12.97 1.01 -22.53
CA ASN A 99 13.26 1.24 -23.95
C ASN A 99 12.42 0.43 -24.94
N SER A 100 11.49 -0.41 -24.46
CA SER A 100 10.63 -1.24 -25.32
C SER A 100 9.20 -1.37 -24.78
N TRP A 101 8.22 -1.08 -25.63
CA TRP A 101 6.80 -1.28 -25.35
C TRP A 101 6.43 -2.75 -25.19
N LEU A 102 7.09 -3.65 -25.94
CA LEU A 102 6.95 -5.08 -25.72
C LEU A 102 7.47 -5.49 -24.33
N GLY A 103 8.57 -4.89 -23.89
CA GLY A 103 9.10 -5.08 -22.54
C GLY A 103 8.07 -4.72 -21.46
N GLU A 104 7.47 -3.55 -21.58
CA GLU A 104 6.41 -3.09 -20.67
C GLU A 104 5.15 -3.95 -20.74
N PHE A 105 4.75 -4.38 -21.94
CA PHE A 105 3.64 -5.32 -22.12
C PHE A 105 3.91 -6.64 -21.40
N LYS A 106 5.13 -7.18 -21.50
CA LYS A 106 5.55 -8.40 -20.81
C LYS A 106 5.57 -8.20 -19.30
N ARG A 107 6.10 -7.07 -18.80
CA ARG A 107 6.10 -6.72 -17.38
C ARG A 107 4.70 -6.82 -16.80
N LEU A 108 3.74 -6.10 -17.39
CA LEU A 108 2.35 -6.09 -16.92
C LEU A 108 1.61 -7.41 -17.10
N THR A 109 2.02 -8.24 -18.06
CA THR A 109 1.38 -9.54 -18.32
C THR A 109 1.90 -10.66 -17.40
N TYR A 110 3.20 -10.64 -17.07
CA TYR A 110 3.86 -11.78 -16.42
C TYR A 110 4.43 -11.48 -15.03
N HIS A 111 4.79 -10.23 -14.73
CA HIS A 111 5.50 -9.85 -13.50
C HIS A 111 4.58 -9.19 -12.45
N VAL A 112 3.31 -8.95 -12.78
CA VAL A 112 2.31 -8.44 -11.83
C VAL A 112 1.94 -9.53 -10.81
N PRO A 113 2.02 -9.28 -9.49
CA PRO A 113 1.63 -10.25 -8.46
C PRO A 113 0.11 -10.47 -8.42
N LEU A 114 -0.35 -11.53 -9.09
CA LEU A 114 -1.78 -11.81 -9.31
C LEU A 114 -2.21 -13.19 -8.78
N ILE A 115 -1.29 -14.14 -8.65
CA ILE A 115 -1.62 -15.52 -8.31
C ILE A 115 -1.56 -15.70 -6.80
N GLU A 116 -2.66 -16.15 -6.19
CA GLU A 116 -2.75 -16.49 -4.77
C GLU A 116 -2.04 -17.81 -4.53
N THR A 117 -0.76 -17.74 -4.17
CA THR A 117 0.08 -18.92 -4.02
C THR A 117 -0.05 -19.59 -2.65
N GLU A 118 -0.27 -18.80 -1.59
CA GLU A 118 -0.35 -19.29 -0.22
C GLU A 118 -1.39 -18.48 0.58
N VAL A 119 -2.09 -19.17 1.49
CA VAL A 119 -3.02 -18.56 2.46
C VAL A 119 -2.62 -18.99 3.86
N LEU A 120 -2.28 -18.03 4.71
CA LEU A 120 -1.85 -18.28 6.09
C LEU A 120 -3.03 -17.96 7.01
N THR A 121 -3.36 -18.92 7.87
CA THR A 121 -4.55 -18.90 8.76
C THR A 121 -4.17 -19.06 10.23
N LYS A 122 -2.97 -18.61 10.60
CA LYS A 122 -2.43 -18.79 11.95
C LYS A 122 -2.99 -17.80 12.96
N HIS A 123 -3.42 -16.63 12.50
CA HIS A 123 -4.16 -15.70 13.33
C HIS A 123 -5.59 -16.19 13.56
N SER A 124 -6.10 -15.99 14.77
CA SER A 124 -7.47 -16.37 15.16
C SER A 124 -8.44 -15.19 15.17
N HIS A 125 -7.96 -14.01 14.77
CA HIS A 125 -8.73 -12.78 14.69
C HIS A 125 -8.21 -11.91 13.53
N GLN A 126 -8.88 -10.77 13.31
CA GLN A 126 -8.57 -9.75 12.31
C GLN A 126 -7.09 -9.41 12.25
N VAL A 127 -6.48 -9.55 11.07
CA VAL A 127 -5.07 -9.24 10.84
C VAL A 127 -4.95 -7.78 10.39
N LEU A 128 -4.38 -6.94 11.24
CA LEU A 128 -4.43 -5.49 11.12
C LEU A 128 -3.30 -4.90 10.27
N HIS A 129 -2.11 -5.51 10.34
CA HIS A 129 -0.93 -4.95 9.70
C HIS A 129 0.04 -6.03 9.23
N VAL A 130 0.76 -5.72 8.14
CA VAL A 130 1.91 -6.47 7.66
C VAL A 130 3.03 -5.52 7.26
N SER A 131 4.27 -5.89 7.56
CA SER A 131 5.45 -5.18 7.03
C SER A 131 6.58 -6.14 6.69
N PHE A 132 7.33 -5.83 5.64
CA PHE A 132 8.53 -6.57 5.26
C PHE A 132 9.77 -6.03 5.97
N SER A 133 10.72 -6.92 6.20
CA SER A 133 12.13 -6.57 6.40
C SER A 133 12.71 -5.97 5.12
N HIS A 134 13.65 -5.04 5.24
CA HIS A 134 14.27 -4.32 4.12
C HIS A 134 15.01 -5.27 3.17
N ASN A 135 15.61 -6.34 3.68
CA ASN A 135 16.24 -7.39 2.88
C ASN A 135 15.24 -8.36 2.21
N GLY A 136 13.93 -8.22 2.47
CA GLY A 136 12.87 -8.99 1.86
C GLY A 136 12.78 -10.46 2.29
N LYS A 137 13.61 -10.93 3.22
CA LYS A 137 13.67 -12.34 3.66
C LYS A 137 12.66 -12.67 4.75
N MET A 138 12.17 -11.66 5.46
CA MET A 138 11.17 -11.79 6.50
C MET A 138 10.04 -10.78 6.35
N PHE A 139 8.90 -11.09 6.94
CA PHE A 139 7.82 -10.13 7.16
C PHE A 139 7.17 -10.38 8.52
N ALA A 140 6.58 -9.35 9.12
CA ALA A 140 5.88 -9.43 10.39
C ALA A 140 4.39 -9.16 10.20
N THR A 141 3.54 -9.80 11.01
CA THR A 141 2.10 -9.56 11.03
C THR A 141 1.59 -9.30 12.43
N CYS A 142 0.63 -8.38 12.53
CA CYS A 142 -0.06 -7.98 13.76
C CYS A 142 -1.56 -8.21 13.65
N SER A 143 -2.21 -8.56 14.76
CA SER A 143 -3.59 -9.01 14.79
C SER A 143 -4.28 -8.68 16.11
N LYS A 144 -5.61 -8.65 16.04
CA LYS A 144 -6.51 -8.55 17.18
C LYS A 144 -6.51 -9.73 18.13
N ASP A 145 -5.83 -10.83 17.78
CA ASP A 145 -5.63 -11.95 18.69
C ASP A 145 -4.49 -11.72 19.70
N GLY A 146 -3.78 -10.58 19.62
CA GLY A 146 -2.67 -10.26 20.52
C GLY A 146 -1.35 -10.95 20.17
N TYR A 147 -1.28 -11.68 19.06
CA TYR A 147 -0.05 -12.32 18.60
C TYR A 147 0.74 -11.43 17.64
N ILE A 148 2.05 -11.60 17.69
CA ILE A 148 2.99 -11.16 16.67
C ILE A 148 3.53 -12.42 16.00
N PHE A 149 3.48 -12.48 14.68
CA PHE A 149 4.23 -13.49 13.93
C PHE A 149 5.30 -12.82 13.08
N VAL A 150 6.49 -13.41 13.09
CA VAL A 150 7.54 -13.11 12.10
C VAL A 150 7.70 -14.34 11.23
N TRP A 151 7.63 -14.13 9.93
CA TRP A 151 7.61 -15.15 8.90
C TRP A 151 8.87 -15.07 8.05
N GLU A 152 9.34 -16.21 7.56
CA GLU A 152 10.30 -16.30 6.47
C GLU A 152 9.53 -16.19 5.14
N SER A 153 9.94 -15.27 4.27
CA SER A 153 9.23 -14.96 3.01
C SER A 153 9.50 -15.97 1.89
N GLN A 154 10.52 -16.81 2.04
CA GLN A 154 10.87 -17.85 1.07
C GLN A 154 9.71 -18.83 0.89
N TYR A 155 9.45 -19.27 -0.35
CA TYR A 155 8.42 -20.27 -0.62
C TYR A 155 8.87 -21.69 -0.19
N PRO A 156 8.03 -22.47 0.52
CA PRO A 156 6.79 -22.04 1.17
C PRO A 156 7.07 -21.22 2.44
N VAL A 157 6.22 -20.24 2.71
CA VAL A 157 6.34 -19.32 3.84
C VAL A 157 6.23 -20.08 5.17
N ARG A 158 7.12 -19.76 6.11
CA ARG A 158 7.20 -20.42 7.42
C ARG A 158 7.22 -19.42 8.56
N ILE A 159 6.69 -19.80 9.71
CA ILE A 159 6.82 -19.00 10.93
C ILE A 159 8.25 -19.14 11.44
N LYS A 160 8.93 -18.02 11.61
CA LYS A 160 10.24 -17.92 12.27
C LYS A 160 10.09 -17.69 13.76
N TYR A 161 9.29 -16.69 14.13
CA TYR A 161 9.01 -16.33 15.52
C TYR A 161 7.52 -16.12 15.74
N ARG A 162 7.09 -16.37 16.98
CA ARG A 162 5.76 -16.06 17.46
C ARG A 162 5.86 -15.51 18.87
N GLN A 163 5.10 -14.48 19.18
CA GLN A 163 5.04 -13.92 20.52
C GLN A 163 3.58 -13.64 20.88
N ASN A 164 3.17 -14.09 22.07
CA ASN A 164 1.90 -13.70 22.66
C ASN A 164 2.14 -12.42 23.49
N MET A 165 1.43 -11.34 23.18
CA MET A 165 1.55 -10.06 23.89
C MET A 165 0.60 -9.93 25.08
N GLU A 166 -0.32 -10.88 25.29
CA GLU A 166 -1.17 -10.94 26.47
C GLU A 166 -0.33 -11.05 27.76
N SER A 167 0.84 -11.69 27.70
CA SER A 167 1.79 -11.74 28.83
C SER A 167 2.27 -10.35 29.26
N PHE A 168 2.18 -9.35 28.39
CA PHE A 168 2.53 -7.97 28.64
C PHE A 168 1.31 -7.06 28.88
N ARG A 169 0.11 -7.66 29.02
CA ARG A 169 -1.21 -7.00 29.18
C ARG A 169 -1.68 -6.22 27.95
N TRP A 170 -1.30 -6.68 26.76
CA TRP A 170 -1.82 -6.14 25.51
C TRP A 170 -3.11 -6.84 25.13
N GLU A 171 -4.07 -6.09 24.60
CA GLU A 171 -5.29 -6.65 24.02
C GLU A 171 -5.05 -7.11 22.58
N TYR A 172 -4.43 -6.24 21.79
CA TYR A 172 -4.09 -6.52 20.42
C TYR A 172 -2.81 -5.84 19.97
N THR A 173 -2.22 -6.39 18.91
CA THR A 173 -1.08 -5.82 18.20
C THR A 173 -1.60 -5.13 16.95
N GLN A 174 -1.09 -3.95 16.63
CA GLN A 174 -1.69 -3.09 15.62
C GLN A 174 -0.76 -2.75 14.47
N PHE A 175 0.52 -2.48 14.74
CA PHE A 175 1.47 -2.04 13.73
C PHE A 175 2.86 -2.63 14.00
N SER A 176 3.64 -2.81 12.95
CA SER A 176 4.99 -3.38 13.03
C SER A 176 5.93 -2.71 12.03
N GLN A 177 7.19 -2.48 12.40
CA GLN A 177 8.20 -1.93 11.50
C GLN A 177 9.59 -2.50 11.84
N PHE A 178 10.30 -3.02 10.84
CA PHE A 178 11.71 -3.40 10.98
C PHE A 178 12.58 -2.14 11.02
N ASN A 179 13.68 -2.17 11.76
CA ASN A 179 14.70 -1.14 11.63
C ASN A 179 15.53 -1.33 10.36
N SER A 180 16.38 -0.35 10.01
CA SER A 180 17.11 -0.34 8.73
C SER A 180 18.00 -1.56 8.49
N SER A 181 18.58 -2.16 9.52
CA SER A 181 19.42 -3.37 9.39
C SER A 181 18.65 -4.70 9.48
N ASP A 182 17.33 -4.65 9.71
CA ASP A 182 16.49 -5.82 10.01
C ASP A 182 16.92 -6.62 11.26
N SER A 183 17.59 -5.97 12.21
CA SER A 183 18.01 -6.57 13.48
C SER A 183 17.00 -6.38 14.60
N LEU A 184 16.20 -5.32 14.55
CA LEU A 184 15.16 -5.00 15.52
C LEU A 184 13.78 -4.92 14.85
N LEU A 185 12.76 -5.35 15.59
CA LEU A 185 11.37 -5.20 15.20
C LEU A 185 10.65 -4.33 16.23
N LEU A 186 10.14 -3.19 15.78
CA LEU A 186 9.20 -2.36 16.52
C LEU A 186 7.80 -2.92 16.32
N VAL A 187 7.04 -3.06 17.40
CA VAL A 187 5.62 -3.40 17.36
C VAL A 187 4.85 -2.44 18.26
N SER A 188 3.72 -1.94 17.80
CA SER A 188 2.81 -1.13 18.59
C SER A 188 1.49 -1.85 18.82
N GLY A 189 0.85 -1.57 19.95
CA GLY A 189 -0.44 -2.15 20.31
C GLY A 189 -1.13 -1.40 21.42
N ALA A 190 -2.33 -1.86 21.77
CA ALA A 190 -3.17 -1.26 22.78
C ALA A 190 -3.12 -2.05 24.10
N ARG A 191 -3.19 -1.34 25.23
CA ARG A 191 -3.20 -1.93 26.58
C ARG A 191 -4.52 -1.66 27.28
N PHE A 192 -4.99 -2.63 28.06
CA PHE A 192 -6.12 -2.42 28.98
C PHE A 192 -5.65 -1.80 30.29
N GLU A 193 -6.10 -0.57 30.55
CA GLU A 193 -6.20 -0.04 31.92
C GLU A 193 -7.67 0.06 32.36
N THR A 194 -8.56 0.43 31.42
CA THR A 194 -10.03 0.44 31.56
C THR A 194 -10.66 0.06 30.21
N PRO A 195 -11.92 -0.43 30.16
CA PRO A 195 -12.60 -0.83 28.91
C PRO A 195 -12.76 0.27 27.84
N HIS A 196 -12.33 1.50 28.13
CA HIS A 196 -12.35 2.63 27.21
C HIS A 196 -11.00 3.38 27.14
N SER A 197 -9.93 2.79 27.68
CA SER A 197 -8.59 3.38 27.64
C SER A 197 -8.07 3.41 26.20
N THR A 198 -7.60 4.57 25.75
CA THR A 198 -6.88 4.73 24.48
C THR A 198 -5.37 4.55 24.64
N SER A 199 -4.93 3.96 25.76
CA SER A 199 -3.51 3.80 26.05
C SER A 199 -2.84 2.77 25.13
N GLY A 200 -1.71 3.17 24.57
CA GLY A 200 -0.90 2.33 23.70
C GLY A 200 0.50 2.18 24.22
N GLU A 201 1.19 1.20 23.65
CA GLU A 201 2.58 0.92 23.97
C GLU A 201 3.31 0.44 22.71
N ILE A 202 4.60 0.70 22.68
CA ILE A 202 5.53 0.19 21.69
C ILE A 202 6.47 -0.78 22.39
N ALA A 203 6.65 -1.96 21.81
CA ALA A 203 7.63 -2.95 22.23
C ALA A 203 8.65 -3.16 21.10
N VAL A 204 9.94 -3.28 21.47
CA VAL A 204 11.01 -3.57 20.51
C VAL A 204 11.58 -4.95 20.79
N PHE A 205 11.70 -5.77 19.76
CA PHE A 205 12.24 -7.14 19.84
C PHE A 205 13.53 -7.26 19.03
N SER A 206 14.48 -8.03 19.54
CA SER A 206 15.72 -8.38 18.83
C SER A 206 15.52 -9.63 17.97
N LEU A 207 15.79 -9.51 16.67
CA LEU A 207 15.71 -10.61 15.71
C LEU A 207 17.01 -11.43 15.64
N THR A 208 18.11 -10.91 16.18
CA THR A 208 19.41 -11.60 16.23
C THR A 208 19.53 -12.53 17.43
N CYS A 209 18.88 -12.18 18.55
CA CYS A 209 18.89 -12.94 19.79
C CYS A 209 17.54 -13.62 20.04
N GLY A 210 17.06 -14.43 19.09
CA GLY A 210 15.92 -15.33 19.37
C GLY A 210 14.57 -14.68 19.68
N PHE A 211 14.33 -13.43 19.27
CA PHE A 211 13.09 -12.67 19.51
C PHE A 211 12.92 -12.13 20.94
N ASP A 212 14.03 -11.77 21.60
CA ASP A 212 14.00 -11.21 22.95
C ASP A 212 13.53 -9.75 22.99
N LEU A 213 12.68 -9.42 23.96
CA LEU A 213 12.21 -8.07 24.23
C LEU A 213 13.38 -7.17 24.68
N GLN A 214 13.58 -6.04 24.00
CA GLN A 214 14.63 -5.06 24.30
C GLN A 214 14.12 -3.88 25.14
N CYS A 215 12.98 -3.30 24.76
CA CYS A 215 12.40 -2.18 25.50
C CYS A 215 10.89 -2.07 25.30
N ARG A 216 10.23 -1.36 26.22
CA ARG A 216 8.82 -0.95 26.12
C ARG A 216 8.70 0.55 26.36
N VAL A 217 7.90 1.21 25.54
CA VAL A 217 7.74 2.67 25.55
C VAL A 217 6.25 3.01 25.50
N ALA A 218 5.81 3.93 26.35
CA ALA A 218 4.44 4.43 26.30
C ALA A 218 4.17 5.18 24.99
N ASN A 219 3.00 4.94 24.39
CA ASN A 219 2.57 5.60 23.15
C ASN A 219 1.06 5.89 23.21
N ASN A 220 0.71 7.10 23.63
CA ASN A 220 -0.66 7.45 24.01
C ASN A 220 -1.18 8.62 23.17
N PRO A 221 -2.23 8.47 22.35
CA PRO A 221 -3.00 7.26 22.11
C PRO A 221 -2.27 6.22 21.25
N TYR A 222 -2.80 5.00 21.23
CA TYR A 222 -2.25 3.84 20.51
C TYR A 222 -2.05 4.08 18.99
N ASP A 223 -2.88 4.91 18.37
CA ASP A 223 -2.91 5.17 16.93
C ASP A 223 -1.93 6.26 16.46
N ILE A 224 -1.00 6.66 17.34
CA ILE A 224 0.24 7.31 16.92
C ILE A 224 1.14 6.29 16.19
N PHE A 225 0.97 4.99 16.48
CA PHE A 225 1.78 3.83 16.05
C PHE A 225 3.24 3.86 16.52
N GLY A 226 3.95 4.97 16.28
CA GLY A 226 5.39 5.07 16.48
C GLY A 226 6.15 4.62 15.24
N THR A 227 7.38 5.10 15.10
CA THR A 227 8.21 4.84 13.91
C THR A 227 9.70 4.92 14.25
N TRP A 228 10.53 4.22 13.48
CA TRP A 228 11.98 4.34 13.61
C TRP A 228 12.47 5.73 13.17
N TYR A 229 13.33 6.33 13.98
CA TYR A 229 14.07 7.52 13.62
C TYR A 229 15.45 7.16 13.05
N SER A 230 16.15 6.23 13.68
CA SER A 230 17.43 5.67 13.22
C SER A 230 17.50 4.19 13.56
N GLU A 231 18.68 3.58 13.41
CA GLU A 231 18.92 2.16 13.67
C GLU A 231 18.59 1.77 15.12
N HIS A 232 18.84 2.68 16.06
CA HIS A 232 18.70 2.45 17.50
C HIS A 232 17.75 3.42 18.22
N TYR A 233 17.11 4.32 17.48
CA TYR A 233 16.20 5.31 18.05
C TYR A 233 14.83 5.27 17.40
N LEU A 234 13.78 5.37 18.20
CA LEU A 234 12.39 5.36 17.76
C LEU A 234 11.62 6.56 18.33
N LEU A 235 10.58 6.96 17.61
CA LEU A 235 9.64 7.99 18.01
C LEU A 235 8.40 7.37 18.63
N SER A 236 8.01 7.89 19.80
CA SER A 236 6.70 7.65 20.41
C SER A 236 6.00 8.99 20.65
N GLY A 237 4.70 8.96 20.92
CA GLY A 237 3.95 10.17 21.20
C GLY A 237 3.08 10.09 22.45
N SER A 238 2.77 11.26 22.99
CA SER A 238 1.81 11.43 24.08
C SER A 238 0.90 12.63 23.80
N LEU A 239 -0.42 12.43 23.85
CA LEU A 239 -1.43 13.46 23.70
C LEU A 239 -2.02 13.81 25.06
N HIS A 240 -2.06 15.11 25.37
CA HIS A 240 -2.65 15.64 26.59
C HIS A 240 -3.71 16.66 26.23
N TRP A 241 -4.94 16.50 26.71
CA TRP A 241 -5.98 17.51 26.49
C TRP A 241 -5.85 18.66 27.49
N LEU A 242 -6.01 19.88 27.02
CA LEU A 242 -6.14 21.07 27.83
C LEU A 242 -7.62 21.51 27.85
N ALA A 243 -7.94 22.52 28.65
CA ALA A 243 -9.28 23.08 28.65
C ALA A 243 -9.62 23.75 27.29
N HIS A 244 -10.92 23.85 26.98
CA HIS A 244 -11.45 24.56 25.80
C HIS A 244 -11.03 23.99 24.44
N SER A 245 -11.06 22.67 24.25
CA SER A 245 -10.76 22.02 22.95
C SER A 245 -9.34 22.28 22.42
N VAL A 246 -8.40 22.55 23.32
CA VAL A 246 -6.97 22.59 23.00
C VAL A 246 -6.35 21.28 23.46
N SER A 247 -5.41 20.74 22.69
CA SER A 247 -4.61 19.58 23.11
C SER A 247 -3.12 19.87 22.89
N THR A 248 -2.27 19.11 23.55
CA THR A 248 -0.81 19.16 23.41
C THR A 248 -0.31 17.80 22.99
N SER A 249 0.31 17.72 21.82
CA SER A 249 0.99 16.52 21.34
C SER A 249 2.49 16.65 21.61
N ILE A 250 3.04 15.70 22.36
CA ILE A 250 4.47 15.63 22.65
C ILE A 250 5.02 14.40 21.92
N LEU A 251 6.09 14.58 21.17
CA LEU A 251 6.84 13.50 20.55
C LEU A 251 8.15 13.28 21.29
N TRP A 252 8.46 12.02 21.51
CA TRP A 252 9.57 11.56 22.31
C TRP A 252 10.52 10.74 21.47
N LEU A 253 11.81 10.98 21.62
CA LEU A 253 12.87 10.16 21.05
C LEU A 253 13.35 9.18 22.12
N ASN A 254 13.27 7.88 21.81
CA ASN A 254 13.56 6.79 22.73
C ASN A 254 14.67 5.91 22.16
N LYS A 255 15.58 5.43 23.02
CA LYS A 255 16.59 4.45 22.64
C LYS A 255 16.01 3.03 22.69
N ALA A 256 16.30 2.23 21.67
CA ALA A 256 15.74 0.89 21.48
C ALA A 256 16.41 -0.22 22.31
N ASN A 257 17.68 -0.03 22.71
CA ASN A 257 18.43 -0.99 23.51
C ASN A 257 18.76 -0.39 24.89
N GLN A 258 18.50 -1.15 25.96
CA GLN A 258 18.86 -0.78 27.33
C GLN A 258 19.48 -1.96 28.09
N GLU A 259 20.36 -1.64 29.05
CA GLU A 259 20.96 -2.64 29.95
C GLU A 259 19.90 -3.18 30.94
N LEU A 260 20.07 -4.45 31.32
CA LEU A 260 19.16 -5.27 32.14
C LEU A 260 18.72 -4.66 33.48
N SER A 261 19.33 -3.56 33.94
CA SER A 261 18.95 -2.86 35.18
C SER A 261 17.88 -1.78 35.01
N SER A 262 17.50 -1.41 33.78
CA SER A 262 16.52 -0.35 33.49
C SER A 262 15.34 -0.83 32.64
N GLU A 263 14.85 -2.06 32.85
CA GLU A 263 13.75 -2.69 32.09
C GLU A 263 12.47 -1.83 31.95
N ASN A 264 12.28 -0.81 32.81
CA ASN A 264 11.02 -0.10 32.94
C ASN A 264 11.05 1.38 32.57
N ILE A 265 12.20 1.96 32.16
CA ILE A 265 12.30 3.40 31.88
C ILE A 265 13.19 3.65 30.66
N PRO A 266 12.62 3.87 29.46
CA PRO A 266 13.40 4.29 28.30
C PRO A 266 14.16 5.59 28.60
N ILE A 267 15.34 5.80 27.99
CA ILE A 267 15.97 7.12 27.99
C ILE A 267 15.17 7.99 27.03
N ILE A 268 14.27 8.79 27.59
CA ILE A 268 13.33 9.61 26.84
C ILE A 268 13.91 11.02 26.69
N THR A 269 14.06 11.50 25.46
CA THR A 269 14.30 12.92 25.18
C THR A 269 13.06 13.51 24.50
N GLN A 270 12.54 14.61 25.02
CA GLN A 270 11.46 15.34 24.36
C GLN A 270 12.00 15.93 23.05
N LEU A 271 11.41 15.53 21.93
CA LEU A 271 11.82 15.97 20.60
C LEU A 271 11.05 17.22 20.17
N PHE A 272 9.72 17.12 20.17
CA PHE A 272 8.83 18.21 19.78
C PHE A 272 7.63 18.27 20.71
N ARG A 273 7.11 19.49 20.89
CA ARG A 273 5.87 19.76 21.61
C ARG A 273 4.98 20.68 20.76
N PHE A 274 3.88 20.15 20.26
CA PHE A 274 2.90 20.88 19.45
C PHE A 274 1.68 21.26 20.29
N CYS A 275 1.21 22.50 20.12
CA CYS A 275 -0.09 22.93 20.61
C CYS A 275 -1.10 22.74 19.48
N ASN A 276 -2.15 21.96 19.73
CA ASN A 276 -3.18 21.68 18.75
C ASN A 276 -4.48 22.38 19.18
N GLY A 277 -5.00 23.28 18.34
CA GLY A 277 -6.30 23.93 18.58
C GLY A 277 -7.48 23.08 18.12
N ASN A 278 -8.70 23.48 18.47
CA ASN A 278 -9.95 22.97 17.86
C ASN A 278 -10.12 21.43 17.87
N SER A 279 -9.68 20.77 18.94
CA SER A 279 -9.73 19.32 19.09
C SER A 279 -8.90 18.52 18.09
N SER A 280 -7.87 19.17 17.56
CA SER A 280 -6.83 18.55 16.75
C SER A 280 -5.96 17.58 17.55
N SER A 281 -5.33 16.62 16.86
CA SER A 281 -4.37 15.69 17.44
C SER A 281 -3.42 15.16 16.38
N VAL A 282 -2.14 14.98 16.75
CA VAL A 282 -1.11 14.33 15.93
C VAL A 282 -1.35 12.82 15.90
N ARG A 283 -1.47 12.23 14.70
CA ARG A 283 -1.68 10.78 14.48
C ARG A 283 -0.87 10.27 13.29
N ALA A 284 -0.68 8.96 13.20
CA ALA A 284 0.02 8.30 12.09
C ALA A 284 1.38 8.95 11.76
N VAL A 285 2.27 8.93 12.74
CA VAL A 285 3.59 9.58 12.62
C VAL A 285 4.52 8.73 11.75
N MET A 286 5.18 9.37 10.80
CA MET A 286 6.15 8.75 9.88
C MET A 286 7.41 9.62 9.77
N VAL A 287 8.54 8.98 9.45
CA VAL A 287 9.81 9.66 9.19
C VAL A 287 10.23 9.39 7.75
N ALA A 288 10.59 10.45 7.03
CA ALA A 288 11.14 10.36 5.68
C ALA A 288 12.49 11.07 5.59
N ASN A 289 13.41 10.58 4.77
CA ASN A 289 14.66 11.27 4.50
C ASN A 289 14.41 12.49 3.61
N CYS A 290 15.04 13.62 3.90
CA CYS A 290 14.99 14.80 3.02
C CYS A 290 15.94 14.58 1.85
N LEU A 291 15.39 14.41 0.65
CA LEU A 291 16.18 14.42 -0.57
C LEU A 291 16.54 15.86 -0.96
N THR A 292 17.81 16.13 -1.24
CA THR A 292 18.22 17.37 -1.90
C THR A 292 18.07 17.25 -3.41
N PRO A 293 17.70 18.32 -4.15
CA PRO A 293 17.53 18.27 -5.60
C PRO A 293 18.73 17.65 -6.35
N ASP A 294 19.96 17.92 -5.88
CA ASP A 294 21.22 17.52 -6.50
C ASP A 294 21.56 16.01 -6.38
N GLN A 295 20.91 15.27 -5.48
CA GLN A 295 21.17 13.84 -5.30
C GLN A 295 20.57 12.96 -6.42
N ASN A 296 19.75 13.54 -7.31
CA ASN A 296 19.18 12.82 -8.44
C ASN A 296 20.14 12.68 -9.63
N GLU A 297 21.06 13.62 -9.86
CA GLU A 297 21.91 13.60 -11.06
C GLU A 297 23.08 12.62 -10.97
N SER A 298 23.48 12.21 -9.77
CA SER A 298 24.67 11.39 -9.54
C SER A 298 24.44 9.88 -9.64
N LYS A 299 23.19 9.41 -9.72
CA LYS A 299 22.87 7.98 -9.94
C LYS A 299 22.49 7.64 -11.39
N GLU A 300 22.24 8.64 -12.24
CA GLU A 300 21.91 8.42 -13.65
C GLU A 300 23.10 8.56 -14.62
N GLN A 301 24.30 8.87 -14.12
CA GLN A 301 25.51 9.08 -14.94
C GLN A 301 26.66 8.10 -14.62
N GLU A 302 26.39 6.80 -14.64
CA GLU A 302 27.43 5.81 -14.96
C GLU A 302 27.02 5.04 -16.23
N GLY A 303 27.10 5.72 -17.38
CA GLY A 303 26.87 5.12 -18.68
C GLY A 303 26.80 6.11 -19.84
N GLY A 304 27.95 6.55 -20.36
CA GLY A 304 28.09 7.08 -21.73
C GLY A 304 28.27 8.59 -21.89
N GLN A 305 29.22 8.98 -22.75
CA GLN A 305 29.65 10.34 -23.07
C GLN A 305 28.61 11.21 -23.83
N PRO A 306 28.75 12.56 -23.82
CA PRO A 306 27.67 13.48 -24.12
C PRO A 306 27.61 13.91 -25.59
N SER A 307 26.40 14.07 -26.13
CA SER A 307 26.15 14.90 -27.31
C SER A 307 24.89 15.75 -27.15
N SER A 308 25.13 17.06 -27.05
CA SER A 308 24.26 18.21 -27.37
C SER A 308 22.83 18.30 -26.80
N ASN A 309 22.71 19.09 -25.73
CA ASN A 309 21.67 20.08 -25.39
C ASN A 309 20.34 20.04 -26.18
N MET A 310 19.28 19.58 -25.51
CA MET A 310 18.00 20.30 -25.41
C MET A 310 17.44 20.09 -23.99
N LYS A 311 17.07 21.18 -23.32
CA LYS A 311 16.36 21.16 -22.03
C LYS A 311 14.92 20.73 -22.30
N GLU A 312 14.54 19.54 -21.85
CA GLU A 312 13.13 19.14 -21.76
C GLU A 312 12.81 18.80 -20.30
N ASN A 313 11.98 19.63 -19.67
CA ASN A 313 11.28 19.27 -18.44
C ASN A 313 10.25 18.18 -18.79
N PRO A 314 9.99 17.19 -17.90
CA PRO A 314 8.95 16.21 -18.15
C PRO A 314 7.56 16.87 -18.17
N LEU A 315 6.98 16.92 -19.37
CA LEU A 315 5.60 17.28 -19.63
C LEU A 315 4.74 16.02 -19.50
N SER A 316 4.24 15.74 -18.31
CA SER A 316 3.05 14.91 -18.11
C SER A 316 2.33 15.26 -16.81
N HIS A 317 1.99 16.55 -16.66
CA HIS A 317 1.04 17.03 -15.66
C HIS A 317 0.07 17.94 -16.40
N THR A 318 -0.98 17.35 -16.97
CA THR A 318 -2.12 18.11 -17.48
C THR A 318 -3.28 17.98 -16.51
N ASP A 319 -3.61 19.10 -15.87
CA ASP A 319 -4.85 19.31 -15.13
C ASP A 319 -6.05 19.07 -16.06
N ILE A 320 -6.96 18.19 -15.66
CA ILE A 320 -8.28 18.10 -16.28
C ILE A 320 -9.32 18.63 -15.31
N SER A 321 -9.52 19.94 -15.38
CA SER A 321 -10.74 20.59 -14.90
C SER A 321 -11.76 20.70 -16.04
N SER A 322 -12.91 20.04 -15.83
CA SER A 322 -14.24 20.30 -16.38
C SER A 322 -14.48 20.30 -17.90
N THR A 323 -15.39 19.40 -18.33
CA THR A 323 -16.50 19.76 -19.24
C THR A 323 -17.77 18.98 -18.89
N SER A 324 -18.83 19.75 -18.65
CA SER A 324 -20.23 19.39 -18.48
C SER A 324 -20.94 19.07 -19.81
N SER A 325 -21.94 18.17 -19.80
CA SER A 325 -23.29 18.42 -20.36
C SER A 325 -24.25 17.21 -20.23
N ASP A 326 -25.31 17.42 -19.44
CA ASP A 326 -26.75 17.19 -19.66
C ASP A 326 -27.34 15.87 -20.22
N CYS A 327 -28.22 15.28 -19.39
CA CYS A 327 -29.67 15.01 -19.62
C CYS A 327 -30.13 13.93 -18.60
N SER A 328 -31.32 13.90 -18.00
CA SER A 328 -32.46 14.80 -17.77
C SER A 328 -33.46 14.01 -16.90
N ASN A 329 -34.08 14.69 -15.92
CA ASN A 329 -35.39 14.43 -15.27
C ASN A 329 -35.92 12.99 -15.12
N GLU A 330 -36.12 12.56 -13.87
CA GLU A 330 -37.34 11.85 -13.47
C GLU A 330 -37.63 11.96 -11.97
N THR A 331 -38.90 11.77 -11.64
CA THR A 331 -39.68 12.51 -10.65
C THR A 331 -39.68 11.87 -9.26
N ILE A 332 -39.76 12.71 -8.23
CA ILE A 332 -39.97 12.33 -6.82
C ILE A 332 -41.33 11.66 -6.63
N GLN A 333 -41.36 10.51 -5.96
CA GLN A 333 -42.54 10.04 -5.22
C GLN A 333 -42.16 9.65 -3.78
N HIS A 334 -42.69 10.43 -2.84
CA HIS A 334 -42.78 10.12 -1.42
C HIS A 334 -43.78 8.98 -1.17
N GLN A 335 -43.42 8.02 -0.33
CA GLN A 335 -44.41 7.34 0.53
C GLN A 335 -43.88 7.24 1.97
N LYS A 336 -44.75 7.69 2.88
CA LYS A 336 -44.68 7.65 4.35
C LYS A 336 -45.08 6.26 4.85
N GLU A 337 -44.63 5.92 6.05
CA GLU A 337 -45.33 5.21 7.16
C GLU A 337 -44.27 4.46 8.01
N GLU A 338 -44.33 4.30 9.32
CA GLU A 338 -45.07 4.89 10.44
C GLU A 338 -44.30 4.45 11.72
N LYS A 339 -44.24 5.30 12.75
CA LYS A 339 -43.67 4.97 14.07
C LYS A 339 -44.69 4.19 14.91
N LYS A 340 -44.25 3.18 15.67
CA LYS A 340 -44.85 2.87 16.99
C LYS A 340 -43.80 2.52 18.04
N SER A 341 -43.95 3.23 19.16
CA SER A 341 -43.26 3.17 20.44
C SER A 341 -43.94 2.23 21.44
N GLY A 342 -43.20 1.72 22.41
CA GLY A 342 -43.76 1.16 23.65
C GLY A 342 -42.69 0.76 24.68
N LEU A 343 -42.62 1.51 25.79
CA LEU A 343 -41.92 1.17 27.06
C LEU A 343 -42.57 -0.10 27.70
N GLN A 344 -42.06 -0.84 28.70
CA GLN A 344 -41.35 -0.50 29.94
C GLN A 344 -40.85 -1.80 30.66
N CYS A 345 -40.33 -1.65 31.88
CA CYS A 345 -39.25 -2.39 32.56
C CYS A 345 -39.66 -3.43 33.66
N ASN A 346 -38.64 -4.13 34.21
CA ASN A 346 -38.52 -4.92 35.48
C ASN A 346 -38.83 -6.43 35.39
N THR A 347 -38.08 -7.41 35.96
CA THR A 347 -37.51 -7.53 37.32
C THR A 347 -36.45 -8.66 37.40
N LEU A 348 -35.67 -8.69 38.49
CA LEU A 348 -34.49 -9.49 38.90
C LEU A 348 -34.54 -11.03 38.91
N GLU A 349 -33.30 -11.57 38.95
CA GLU A 349 -32.78 -12.83 39.57
C GLU A 349 -32.60 -14.12 38.72
N GLY A 350 -31.36 -14.64 38.73
CA GLY A 350 -31.02 -16.02 38.35
C GLY A 350 -29.77 -16.16 37.48
N ILE A 351 -28.59 -16.18 38.10
CA ILE A 351 -27.29 -16.38 37.43
C ILE A 351 -27.18 -17.80 36.85
N SER A 352 -27.00 -17.90 35.54
CA SER A 352 -26.47 -19.08 34.84
C SER A 352 -25.83 -18.62 33.53
N MET A 353 -24.51 -18.80 33.41
CA MET A 353 -23.71 -18.44 32.26
C MET A 353 -24.23 -19.08 30.97
N ASN A 354 -24.52 -18.26 29.97
CA ASN A 354 -24.55 -18.63 28.56
C ASN A 354 -24.06 -17.43 27.76
N TRP A 355 -22.91 -17.60 27.09
CA TRP A 355 -22.39 -16.63 26.15
C TRP A 355 -23.33 -16.55 24.95
N THR A 356 -24.08 -15.46 24.83
CA THR A 356 -24.76 -15.08 23.59
C THR A 356 -23.90 -14.07 22.85
N LYS A 357 -23.61 -14.41 21.59
CA LYS A 357 -22.96 -13.58 20.57
C LYS A 357 -23.67 -12.23 20.50
N LEU A 358 -23.08 -11.21 21.10
CA LEU A 358 -23.55 -9.83 21.09
C LEU A 358 -22.56 -9.00 20.26
N ASP A 359 -23.08 -8.44 19.16
CA ASP A 359 -22.54 -7.35 18.34
C ASP A 359 -21.02 -7.20 18.25
N ASN A 360 -20.48 -7.74 17.14
CA ASN A 360 -19.17 -7.43 16.58
C ASN A 360 -19.07 -5.92 16.28
N CYS A 361 -18.52 -5.13 17.19
CA CYS A 361 -17.89 -3.83 16.93
C CYS A 361 -17.37 -3.27 18.27
N PHE A 362 -16.11 -3.50 18.62
CA PHE A 362 -15.44 -2.51 19.46
C PHE A 362 -15.29 -1.24 18.62
N GLN A 363 -16.00 -0.20 19.05
CA GLN A 363 -15.95 1.13 18.47
C GLN A 363 -14.52 1.66 18.64
N HIS A 364 -13.88 2.04 17.53
CA HIS A 364 -12.82 3.04 17.60
C HIS A 364 -13.39 4.21 18.40
N ILE A 365 -12.79 4.52 19.54
CA ILE A 365 -13.33 5.55 20.45
C ILE A 365 -13.28 6.86 19.68
N CYS A 366 -14.46 7.42 19.43
CA CYS A 366 -14.57 8.74 18.84
C CYS A 366 -13.81 9.72 19.75
N PRO A 367 -13.01 10.66 19.22
CA PRO A 367 -12.34 11.66 20.04
C PRO A 367 -13.29 12.43 20.98
N LEU A 368 -14.59 12.49 20.65
CA LEU A 368 -15.65 13.01 21.53
C LEU A 368 -15.79 12.24 22.84
N GLN A 369 -15.66 10.91 22.81
CA GLN A 369 -15.77 10.05 23.99
C GLN A 369 -14.49 10.08 24.83
N TYR A 370 -13.32 10.20 24.18
CA TYR A 370 -12.05 10.47 24.87
C TYR A 370 -12.09 11.80 25.64
N ASN A 371 -12.67 12.86 25.05
CA ASN A 371 -12.87 14.14 25.74
C ASN A 371 -13.82 14.04 26.95
N GLN A 372 -14.87 13.22 26.88
CA GLN A 372 -15.81 13.03 28.01
C GLN A 372 -15.14 12.30 29.18
N GLU A 373 -14.29 11.31 28.91
CA GLU A 373 -13.54 10.57 29.93
C GLU A 373 -12.38 11.36 30.52
N TYR A 374 -11.68 12.14 29.70
CA TYR A 374 -10.64 13.04 30.21
C TYR A 374 -11.24 14.06 31.20
N ASN A 375 -12.40 14.63 30.88
CA ASN A 375 -13.11 15.54 31.78
C ASN A 375 -13.58 14.84 33.07
N SER A 376 -13.99 13.57 33.01
CA SER A 376 -14.41 12.82 34.21
C SER A 376 -13.22 12.41 35.10
N GLN A 377 -12.06 12.10 34.51
CA GLN A 377 -10.82 11.81 35.24
C GLN A 377 -10.25 13.06 35.93
N ILE A 378 -10.27 14.23 35.29
CA ILE A 378 -9.89 15.51 35.93
C ILE A 378 -10.81 15.83 37.12
N THR A 379 -12.10 15.58 36.97
CA THR A 379 -13.06 15.84 38.06
C THR A 379 -12.79 14.95 39.29
N ASN A 380 -12.24 13.75 39.06
CA ASN A 380 -11.87 12.81 40.12
C ASN A 380 -10.45 13.00 40.67
N SER A 381 -9.51 13.59 39.90
CA SER A 381 -8.12 13.80 40.33
C SER A 381 -7.90 15.08 41.14
N PHE A 382 -8.87 15.99 41.20
CA PHE A 382 -8.82 17.19 42.07
C PHE A 382 -9.24 16.92 43.54
N ARG A 383 -8.96 15.72 44.06
CA ARG A 383 -8.96 15.43 45.49
C ARG A 383 -7.92 14.35 45.79
N ILE A 384 -6.68 14.74 46.06
CA ILE A 384 -5.76 14.18 47.09
C ILE A 384 -4.46 15.00 47.08
N GLU A 385 -3.87 15.10 48.27
CA GLU A 385 -3.02 16.14 48.82
C GLU A 385 -1.54 16.10 48.39
N ASN A 386 -0.91 17.26 48.61
CA ASN A 386 0.53 17.50 48.74
C ASN A 386 1.29 16.37 49.44
N THR A 387 2.46 15.99 48.92
CA THR A 387 3.59 15.60 49.78
C THR A 387 4.92 15.87 49.09
N GLN A 388 5.87 16.39 49.88
CA GLN A 388 7.21 16.81 49.50
C GLN A 388 8.03 15.64 48.93
N GLN A 389 8.83 15.91 47.90
CA GLN A 389 9.79 14.96 47.34
C GLN A 389 11.21 15.42 47.66
N ASP A 390 11.92 14.57 48.39
CA ASP A 390 13.31 14.73 48.82
C ASP A 390 14.29 14.75 47.63
N LYS A 391 15.35 15.53 47.79
CA LYS A 391 16.48 15.61 46.86
C LYS A 391 17.47 14.48 47.18
N GLU A 392 17.63 13.53 46.26
CA GLU A 392 18.84 12.71 46.20
C GLU A 392 19.60 12.97 44.90
N SER A 393 20.89 13.17 45.06
CA SER A 393 21.88 13.49 44.05
C SER A 393 22.41 12.21 43.41
N GLU A 394 22.17 11.99 42.11
CA GLU A 394 22.81 10.91 41.36
C GLU A 394 24.06 11.39 40.61
N GLN A 395 25.14 10.64 40.81
CA GLN A 395 26.43 10.82 40.16
C GLN A 395 26.38 10.29 38.71
N SER A 396 26.83 11.13 37.78
CA SER A 396 26.96 10.80 36.36
C SER A 396 28.12 9.84 36.10
N VAL A 397 27.85 8.68 35.49
CA VAL A 397 28.87 7.80 34.90
C VAL A 397 28.85 7.95 33.37
N ASN A 398 30.04 8.17 32.81
CA ASN A 398 30.32 8.42 31.39
C ASN A 398 30.16 7.15 30.53
N THR A 399 29.25 7.17 29.57
CA THR A 399 29.18 6.27 28.39
C THR A 399 28.76 7.03 27.12
N LYS A 400 29.38 8.19 26.89
CA LYS A 400 28.90 9.21 25.92
C LYS A 400 29.50 9.20 24.51
N GLU A 401 30.48 8.36 24.17
CA GLU A 401 31.21 8.59 22.91
C GLU A 401 30.57 7.91 21.68
N ASP A 402 30.19 6.62 21.72
CA ASP A 402 29.80 5.94 20.47
C ASP A 402 28.36 6.21 19.94
N ASN A 403 27.43 6.62 20.81
CA ASN A 403 25.99 6.76 20.43
C ASN A 403 25.60 8.17 19.96
N VAL A 404 26.39 9.19 20.28
CA VAL A 404 26.11 10.57 19.88
C VAL A 404 26.43 10.78 18.40
N ASP A 405 27.40 10.03 17.88
CA ASP A 405 27.88 10.12 16.51
C ASP A 405 26.84 9.62 15.47
N GLU A 406 25.98 8.65 15.80
CA GLU A 406 24.93 8.17 14.88
C GLU A 406 23.84 9.23 14.63
N ILE A 407 23.44 9.95 15.68
CA ILE A 407 22.42 10.99 15.61
C ILE A 407 22.99 12.24 14.93
N ALA A 408 24.26 12.57 15.21
CA ALA A 408 24.98 13.68 14.59
C ALA A 408 25.25 13.48 13.09
N ASN A 409 25.38 12.22 12.63
CA ASN A 409 25.59 11.86 11.22
C ASN A 409 24.29 11.55 10.46
N SER A 410 23.12 11.76 11.06
CA SER A 410 21.86 11.47 10.38
C SER A 410 21.52 12.56 9.36
N CYS A 411 21.13 12.16 8.15
CA CYS A 411 20.63 13.08 7.13
C CYS A 411 19.41 13.85 7.64
N ASP A 412 19.19 15.06 7.10
CA ASP A 412 17.97 15.82 7.35
C ASP A 412 16.74 14.94 7.07
N LYS A 413 15.77 14.95 7.98
CA LYS A 413 14.56 14.12 7.88
C LYS A 413 13.31 14.98 8.00
N TYR A 414 12.24 14.57 7.33
CA TYR A 414 10.90 15.05 7.59
C TYR A 414 10.21 14.14 8.59
N LEU A 415 9.69 14.76 9.65
CA LEU A 415 8.61 14.23 10.45
C LEU A 415 7.29 14.57 9.75
N ILE A 416 6.54 13.53 9.39
CA ILE A 416 5.25 13.63 8.72
C ILE A 416 4.19 13.08 9.67
N PHE A 417 3.09 13.79 9.82
CA PHE A 417 1.99 13.31 10.63
C PHE A 417 0.66 13.87 10.15
N THR A 418 -0.40 13.12 10.42
CA THR A 418 -1.77 13.55 10.15
C THR A 418 -2.29 14.38 11.32
N THR A 419 -3.11 15.37 11.00
CA THR A 419 -3.73 16.28 11.96
C THR A 419 -5.06 16.80 11.40
N GLY A 420 -5.83 17.53 12.19
CA GLY A 420 -7.05 18.19 11.73
C GLY A 420 -7.38 19.40 12.57
N SER A 421 -7.67 20.55 11.97
CA SER A 421 -7.87 21.81 12.72
C SER A 421 -9.33 22.20 12.92
N GLU A 422 -10.27 21.63 12.17
CA GLU A 422 -11.69 22.01 12.25
C GLU A 422 -12.60 20.82 12.54
N THR A 423 -12.07 19.60 12.50
CA THR A 423 -12.81 18.40 12.84
C THR A 423 -11.92 17.50 13.66
N TYR A 424 -12.52 16.59 14.42
CA TYR A 424 -11.76 15.57 15.15
C TYR A 424 -11.13 14.49 14.25
N ILE A 425 -11.36 14.58 12.94
CA ILE A 425 -10.90 13.62 11.95
C ILE A 425 -9.63 14.16 11.30
N PRO A 426 -8.59 13.35 11.08
CA PRO A 426 -7.42 13.79 10.33
C PRO A 426 -7.77 14.11 8.87
N HIS A 427 -7.46 15.33 8.44
CA HIS A 427 -7.68 15.84 7.07
C HIS A 427 -6.51 16.70 6.55
N GLN A 428 -5.57 17.01 7.42
CA GLN A 428 -4.37 17.76 7.13
C GLN A 428 -3.14 16.88 7.33
N ILE A 429 -2.10 17.12 6.53
CA ILE A 429 -0.78 16.52 6.67
C ILE A 429 0.19 17.63 7.04
N ALA A 430 0.88 17.45 8.16
CA ALA A 430 1.87 18.37 8.66
C ALA A 430 3.28 17.82 8.44
N PHE A 431 4.18 18.72 8.07
CA PHE A 431 5.59 18.45 7.84
C PHE A 431 6.43 19.29 8.80
N LYS A 432 7.35 18.62 9.49
CA LYS A 432 8.36 19.25 10.34
C LYS A 432 9.73 18.69 9.99
N ARG A 433 10.69 19.56 9.66
CA ARG A 433 12.05 19.16 9.37
C ARG A 433 12.83 18.96 10.67
N ILE A 434 13.45 17.80 10.80
CA ILE A 434 14.37 17.46 11.87
C ILE A 434 15.78 17.79 11.35
N LYS A 435 16.40 18.84 11.90
CA LYS A 435 17.77 19.25 11.61
C LYS A 435 18.59 19.26 12.90
N ASP A 436 19.85 18.86 12.82
CA ASP A 436 20.87 19.01 13.87
C ASP A 436 20.31 18.81 15.27
N LEU A 437 20.02 17.56 15.66
CA LEU A 437 19.55 17.24 17.01
C LEU A 437 20.62 17.56 18.05
N LYS A 438 20.63 18.81 18.51
CA LYS A 438 21.41 19.25 19.65
C LYS A 438 20.63 18.87 20.89
N PHE A 439 21.04 17.78 21.53
CA PHE A 439 20.51 17.41 22.84
C PHE A 439 20.67 18.60 23.79
N PRO A 440 19.57 19.11 24.38
CA PRO A 440 19.70 20.17 25.36
C PRO A 440 20.54 19.63 26.52
N THR A 441 21.62 20.33 26.85
CA THR A 441 22.47 20.04 28.02
C THR A 441 21.77 20.36 29.35
N SER A 442 20.52 20.87 29.29
CA SER A 442 19.66 21.13 30.45
C SER A 442 18.46 20.19 30.43
N ILE A 443 18.29 19.45 31.52
CA ILE A 443 17.19 18.49 31.79
C ILE A 443 15.82 19.19 31.90
N TYR A 444 15.80 20.54 31.90
CA TYR A 444 14.58 21.34 31.94
C TYR A 444 14.50 22.27 30.72
N PRO A 445 13.84 21.87 29.63
CA PRO A 445 13.26 22.86 28.74
C PRO A 445 12.17 23.59 29.54
N GLY A 446 12.25 24.91 29.60
CA GLY A 446 11.24 25.71 30.30
C GLY A 446 9.82 25.41 29.78
N PRO A 447 8.78 25.59 30.62
CA PRO A 447 7.43 25.06 30.38
C PRO A 447 6.64 25.62 29.18
N ASP A 448 7.15 26.61 28.43
CA ASP A 448 6.29 27.50 27.62
C ASP A 448 6.63 27.61 26.12
N LYS A 449 7.47 26.74 25.55
CA LYS A 449 7.79 26.85 24.10
C LYS A 449 7.25 25.66 23.30
N PHE A 450 6.19 25.94 22.53
CA PHE A 450 5.67 25.04 21.51
C PHE A 450 6.47 25.16 20.21
N ASP A 451 6.70 24.02 19.56
CA ASP A 451 7.31 23.93 18.25
C ASP A 451 6.32 24.33 17.16
N LYS A 452 6.83 24.99 16.12
CA LYS A 452 6.05 25.38 14.95
C LYS A 452 6.15 24.31 13.87
N ILE A 453 5.06 24.04 13.18
CA ILE A 453 5.02 23.20 11.99
C ILE A 453 5.59 23.99 10.81
N ASP A 454 6.35 23.33 9.93
CA ASP A 454 7.04 24.01 8.82
C ASP A 454 6.14 24.13 7.58
N HIS A 455 5.33 23.11 7.29
CA HIS A 455 4.38 23.11 6.19
C HIS A 455 3.14 22.25 6.52
N VAL A 456 1.97 22.63 5.99
CA VAL A 456 0.71 21.87 6.17
C VAL A 456 -0.03 21.83 4.84
N ILE A 457 -0.50 20.64 4.46
CA ILE A 457 -1.35 20.42 3.28
C ILE A 457 -2.73 19.97 3.77
N ASP A 458 -3.77 20.68 3.36
CA ASP A 458 -5.17 20.28 3.59
C ASP A 458 -5.69 19.57 2.34
N LEU A 459 -6.17 18.34 2.50
CA LEU A 459 -6.62 17.52 1.39
C LEU A 459 -8.16 17.48 1.26
N HIS A 460 -8.90 18.26 2.07
CA HIS A 460 -10.37 18.38 2.00
C HIS A 460 -11.09 17.01 2.06
N GLY A 461 -10.67 16.17 3.00
CA GLY A 461 -11.19 14.81 3.13
C GLY A 461 -10.62 14.09 4.32
N HIS A 462 -11.20 12.93 4.65
CA HIS A 462 -10.71 12.10 5.74
C HIS A 462 -9.51 11.28 5.25
N ILE A 463 -8.33 11.52 5.82
CA ILE A 463 -7.13 10.72 5.56
C ILE A 463 -7.27 9.38 6.27
N VAL A 464 -7.20 8.29 5.51
CA VAL A 464 -7.39 6.92 6.02
C VAL A 464 -6.13 6.06 5.86
N GLY A 465 -5.06 6.56 5.27
CA GLY A 465 -3.82 5.81 5.09
C GLY A 465 -2.72 6.67 4.50
N MET A 466 -1.47 6.37 4.84
CA MET A 466 -0.29 6.98 4.22
C MET A 466 0.80 5.92 3.98
N GLY A 467 1.58 6.10 2.92
CA GLY A 467 2.73 5.25 2.57
C GLY A 467 3.80 6.05 1.82
N LEU A 468 5.06 5.73 2.02
CA LEU A 468 6.18 6.38 1.33
C LEU A 468 6.63 5.54 0.13
N SER A 469 7.09 6.20 -0.94
CA SER A 469 7.84 5.50 -1.97
C SER A 469 9.20 5.03 -1.44
N PRO A 470 9.78 3.94 -2.00
CA PRO A 470 11.05 3.37 -1.50
C PRO A 470 12.23 4.35 -1.49
N ASP A 471 12.23 5.32 -2.40
CA ASP A 471 13.22 6.39 -2.51
C ASP A 471 12.95 7.58 -1.57
N HIS A 472 11.83 7.60 -0.83
CA HIS A 472 11.37 8.72 -0.02
C HIS A 472 11.15 10.02 -0.82
N ARG A 473 10.93 9.91 -2.14
CA ARG A 473 10.61 11.05 -3.01
C ARG A 473 9.16 11.48 -2.89
N TYR A 474 8.25 10.51 -2.78
CA TYR A 474 6.81 10.75 -2.81
C TYR A 474 6.11 10.16 -1.60
N LEU A 475 5.09 10.87 -1.13
CA LEU A 475 4.14 10.42 -0.12
C LEU A 475 2.80 10.12 -0.80
N TYR A 476 2.33 8.89 -0.64
CA TYR A 476 1.03 8.43 -1.11
C TYR A 476 0.03 8.46 0.05
N VAL A 477 -1.15 9.02 -0.19
CA VAL A 477 -2.15 9.27 0.85
C VAL A 477 -3.51 8.77 0.38
N ASN A 478 -4.08 7.83 1.13
CA ASN A 478 -5.46 7.42 0.94
C ASN A 478 -6.39 8.44 1.61
N ILE A 479 -7.31 9.00 0.84
CA ILE A 479 -8.27 9.98 1.31
C ILE A 479 -9.69 9.66 0.87
N ARG A 480 -10.64 9.85 1.78
CA ARG A 480 -12.06 9.87 1.47
C ARG A 480 -12.51 11.32 1.32
N PRO A 481 -12.66 11.82 0.08
CA PRO A 481 -12.95 13.22 -0.14
C PRO A 481 -14.30 13.62 0.46
N TRP A 482 -14.36 14.86 0.94
CA TRP A 482 -15.62 15.50 1.26
C TRP A 482 -16.34 15.95 -0.01
N LEU A 483 -17.59 16.36 0.12
CA LEU A 483 -18.29 17.01 -0.98
C LEU A 483 -17.48 18.24 -1.42
N LYS A 484 -17.38 18.42 -2.75
CA LYS A 484 -16.68 19.55 -3.34
C LYS A 484 -17.26 20.86 -2.78
N ASP A 485 -16.39 21.75 -2.34
CA ASP A 485 -16.73 23.06 -1.75
C ASP A 485 -17.55 22.99 -0.43
N TYR A 486 -17.54 21.85 0.26
CA TYR A 486 -18.21 21.71 1.57
C TYR A 486 -17.52 22.55 2.65
N VAL A 487 -18.27 23.44 3.30
CA VAL A 487 -17.74 24.24 4.41
C VAL A 487 -18.09 23.58 5.76
N ILE A 488 -17.07 23.33 6.59
CA ILE A 488 -17.27 22.81 7.94
C ILE A 488 -17.91 23.92 8.79
N THR A 489 -19.15 23.72 9.22
CA THR A 489 -19.90 24.69 10.04
C THR A 489 -19.89 24.33 11.52
N ASN A 490 -19.71 23.05 11.86
CA ASN A 490 -19.68 22.57 13.24
C ASN A 490 -18.49 21.62 13.44
N PRO A 491 -17.47 21.99 14.23
CA PRO A 491 -16.30 21.15 14.45
C PRO A 491 -16.55 19.79 15.10
N LEU A 492 -17.68 19.67 15.82
CA LEU A 492 -18.08 18.43 16.49
C LEU A 492 -18.83 17.47 15.57
N GLN A 493 -19.22 17.89 14.37
CA GLN A 493 -19.94 17.08 13.41
C GLN A 493 -19.12 16.95 12.13
N PRO A 494 -18.62 15.75 11.80
CA PRO A 494 -17.76 15.61 10.65
C PRO A 494 -18.56 15.71 9.34
N PRO A 495 -17.93 16.18 8.26
CA PRO A 495 -18.55 16.27 6.95
C PRO A 495 -19.08 14.92 6.44
N PRO A 496 -20.05 14.94 5.52
CA PRO A 496 -20.37 13.76 4.72
C PRO A 496 -19.15 13.36 3.88
N ILE A 497 -18.83 12.07 3.89
CA ILE A 497 -17.65 11.53 3.21
C ILE A 497 -18.03 10.58 2.07
N ALA A 498 -17.23 10.58 1.00
CA ALA A 498 -17.40 9.65 -0.10
C ALA A 498 -17.18 8.20 0.35
N LYS A 499 -17.78 7.25 -0.38
CA LYS A 499 -17.49 5.81 -0.23
C LYS A 499 -16.22 5.40 -0.98
N GLU A 500 -15.82 6.19 -1.97
CA GLU A 500 -14.62 5.95 -2.75
C GLU A 500 -13.42 6.57 -2.05
N ILE A 501 -12.28 5.90 -2.16
CA ILE A 501 -11.00 6.38 -1.64
C ILE A 501 -10.16 6.81 -2.85
N ASP A 502 -9.65 8.03 -2.77
CA ASP A 502 -8.71 8.61 -3.71
C ASP A 502 -7.29 8.41 -3.14
N ILE A 503 -6.32 8.11 -4.00
CA ILE A 503 -4.89 8.15 -3.63
C ILE A 503 -4.37 9.51 -4.09
N HIS A 504 -3.76 10.29 -3.19
CA HIS A 504 -3.07 11.53 -3.52
C HIS A 504 -1.56 11.31 -3.44
N VAL A 505 -0.82 11.98 -4.32
CA VAL A 505 0.65 11.88 -4.38
C VAL A 505 1.25 13.27 -4.13
N ILE A 506 2.09 13.36 -3.10
CA ILE A 506 2.80 14.58 -2.68
C ILE A 506 4.30 14.38 -2.92
N ASP A 507 4.94 15.30 -3.63
CA ASP A 507 6.41 15.33 -3.77
C ASP A 507 7.00 15.92 -2.48
N LEU A 508 7.88 15.18 -1.81
CA LEU A 508 8.50 15.59 -0.55
C LEU A 508 9.62 16.62 -0.75
N VAL A 509 10.08 16.84 -1.98
CA VAL A 509 11.06 17.88 -2.32
C VAL A 509 10.38 19.23 -2.45
N THR A 510 9.26 19.31 -3.16
CA THR A 510 8.50 20.56 -3.36
C THR A 510 7.46 20.79 -2.27
N LEU A 511 7.06 19.73 -1.55
CA LEU A 511 5.91 19.72 -0.64
C LEU A 511 4.59 20.09 -1.34
N GLU A 512 4.48 19.76 -2.63
CA GLU A 512 3.30 20.03 -3.44
C GLU A 512 2.67 18.73 -3.94
N GLN A 513 1.37 18.78 -4.19
CA GLN A 513 0.65 17.67 -4.80
C GLN A 513 0.96 17.60 -6.30
N VAL A 514 1.70 16.58 -6.72
CA VAL A 514 2.12 16.35 -8.12
C VAL A 514 1.09 15.53 -8.90
N GLY A 515 0.19 14.85 -8.19
CA GLY A 515 -0.96 14.14 -8.75
C GLY A 515 -0.75 12.63 -8.95
N PHE A 516 -1.82 11.88 -8.72
CA PHE A 516 -2.30 10.69 -9.46
C PHE A 516 -3.55 10.21 -8.71
N MET A 517 -4.77 10.50 -9.18
CA MET A 517 -6.00 10.07 -8.50
C MET A 517 -6.33 8.62 -8.88
N SER A 518 -5.64 7.66 -8.29
CA SER A 518 -5.99 6.25 -8.47
C SER A 518 -7.28 5.95 -7.71
N ARG A 519 -8.39 5.93 -8.45
CA ARG A 519 -9.73 5.62 -7.92
C ARG A 519 -10.11 4.19 -8.22
N ALA A 520 -10.42 3.42 -7.18
CA ALA A 520 -11.09 2.12 -7.36
C ALA A 520 -11.65 1.57 -6.06
N HIS A 521 -10.92 1.79 -4.97
CA HIS A 521 -11.11 1.08 -3.71
C HIS A 521 -12.05 1.86 -2.79
N ARG A 522 -12.79 1.14 -1.94
CA ARG A 522 -13.97 1.68 -1.25
C ARG A 522 -13.96 1.44 0.25
N ALA A 523 -14.58 2.36 0.96
CA ALA A 523 -14.85 2.28 2.39
C ALA A 523 -16.31 2.65 2.71
N TYR A 524 -16.83 2.01 3.74
CA TYR A 524 -18.21 2.11 4.22
C TYR A 524 -18.29 2.59 5.67
N THR A 525 -17.17 2.58 6.42
CA THR A 525 -17.09 3.15 7.77
C THR A 525 -17.64 4.58 7.80
N SER A 526 -18.42 4.89 8.84
CA SER A 526 -19.04 6.21 8.99
C SER A 526 -17.99 7.28 9.25
N SER A 527 -18.31 8.53 8.91
CA SER A 527 -17.42 9.67 9.17
C SER A 527 -17.02 9.79 10.62
N ASN A 528 -17.89 9.42 11.57
CA ASN A 528 -17.58 9.54 12.99
C ASN A 528 -16.55 8.53 13.52
N LYS A 529 -16.13 7.56 12.70
CA LYS A 529 -15.16 6.54 13.06
C LYS A 529 -13.88 6.74 12.24
N CYS A 530 -12.75 6.69 12.93
CA CYS A 530 -11.44 6.58 12.29
C CYS A 530 -11.18 5.10 12.02
N PHE A 531 -10.68 4.79 10.83
CA PHE A 531 -10.13 3.49 10.48
C PHE A 531 -8.94 3.74 9.58
N PHE A 532 -7.94 2.87 9.63
CA PHE A 532 -6.71 3.03 8.89
C PHE A 532 -6.55 1.86 7.92
N ILE A 533 -6.26 2.16 6.66
CA ILE A 533 -5.88 1.19 5.63
C ILE A 533 -4.43 1.47 5.30
N PHE A 534 -3.57 0.48 5.56
CA PHE A 534 -2.16 0.57 5.22
C PHE A 534 -1.97 0.23 3.75
N LEU A 535 -1.50 1.22 3.00
CA LEU A 535 -1.04 1.09 1.63
C LEU A 535 0.49 0.90 1.62
N ASP A 536 0.99 0.33 0.54
CA ASP A 536 2.42 0.20 0.31
C ASP A 536 2.77 0.49 -1.16
N VAL A 537 4.01 0.88 -1.40
CA VAL A 537 4.50 1.36 -2.69
C VAL A 537 5.86 0.74 -2.97
N CYS A 538 6.01 0.16 -4.16
CA CYS A 538 7.29 -0.23 -4.71
C CYS A 538 7.61 0.61 -5.96
N ASP A 539 8.73 0.33 -6.63
CA ASP A 539 9.15 1.12 -7.79
C ASP A 539 8.15 1.06 -8.95
N GLU A 540 7.51 -0.09 -9.14
CA GLU A 540 6.63 -0.34 -10.28
C GLU A 540 5.13 -0.27 -9.94
N TYR A 541 4.77 -0.47 -8.67
CA TYR A 541 3.38 -0.66 -8.25
C TYR A 541 3.03 0.11 -6.98
N VAL A 542 1.75 0.40 -6.86
CA VAL A 542 1.10 0.88 -5.63
C VAL A 542 0.03 -0.13 -5.27
N ALA A 543 -0.11 -0.47 -3.99
CA ALA A 543 -1.17 -1.33 -3.50
C ALA A 543 -1.87 -0.74 -2.28
N SER A 544 -3.16 -1.02 -2.13
CA SER A 544 -3.96 -0.60 -0.97
C SER A 544 -5.05 -1.61 -0.67
N GLY A 545 -5.42 -1.74 0.60
CA GLY A 545 -6.61 -2.47 1.03
C GLY A 545 -7.91 -1.69 0.81
N ALA A 546 -9.05 -2.33 1.09
CA ALA A 546 -10.36 -1.70 1.11
C ALA A 546 -11.40 -2.50 1.89
N GLU A 547 -12.48 -1.81 2.31
CA GLU A 547 -13.61 -2.43 3.00
C GLU A 547 -14.59 -3.13 2.06
N ASP A 548 -14.39 -3.03 0.75
CA ASP A 548 -15.15 -3.78 -0.27
C ASP A 548 -14.63 -5.20 -0.50
N LYS A 549 -13.74 -5.67 0.38
CA LYS A 549 -13.17 -7.02 0.43
C LYS A 549 -12.13 -7.33 -0.64
N TYR A 550 -11.51 -6.29 -1.19
CA TYR A 550 -10.43 -6.42 -2.15
C TYR A 550 -9.20 -5.65 -1.70
N GLY A 551 -8.03 -6.25 -1.90
CA GLY A 551 -6.80 -5.48 -2.12
C GLY A 551 -6.80 -4.98 -3.56
N TYR A 552 -6.24 -3.81 -3.80
CA TYR A 552 -6.12 -3.22 -5.12
C TYR A 552 -4.65 -3.00 -5.44
N LEU A 553 -4.32 -3.19 -6.71
CA LEU A 553 -2.98 -3.06 -7.25
C LEU A 553 -3.02 -2.15 -8.48
N TRP A 554 -2.18 -1.13 -8.51
CA TRP A 554 -2.03 -0.17 -9.60
C TRP A 554 -0.61 -0.18 -10.12
N ASP A 555 -0.44 0.09 -11.42
CA ASP A 555 0.87 0.44 -11.96
C ASP A 555 1.22 1.86 -11.53
N ARG A 556 2.45 2.11 -11.07
CA ARG A 556 2.83 3.43 -10.53
C ARG A 556 2.98 4.51 -11.60
N TYR A 557 3.38 4.14 -12.82
CA TYR A 557 3.71 5.09 -13.88
C TYR A 557 2.52 5.39 -14.80
N TYR A 558 1.84 4.35 -15.29
CA TYR A 558 0.63 4.50 -16.08
C TYR A 558 -0.61 4.73 -15.20
N GLY A 559 -0.49 4.45 -13.89
CA GLY A 559 -1.48 4.77 -12.85
C GLY A 559 -2.86 4.15 -13.03
N MET A 560 -2.91 3.08 -13.79
CA MET A 560 -4.09 2.26 -14.02
C MET A 560 -4.23 1.18 -12.95
N CYS A 561 -5.48 0.85 -12.63
CA CYS A 561 -5.78 -0.29 -11.77
C CYS A 561 -5.51 -1.57 -12.55
N LEU A 562 -4.57 -2.39 -12.06
CA LEU A 562 -4.18 -3.66 -12.67
C LEU A 562 -5.08 -4.79 -12.20
N ALA A 563 -5.33 -4.88 -10.88
CA ALA A 563 -6.01 -6.02 -10.30
C ALA A 563 -6.79 -5.71 -9.02
N LYS A 564 -7.79 -6.55 -8.76
CA LYS A 564 -8.45 -6.71 -7.46
C LYS A 564 -8.10 -8.07 -6.85
N LEU A 565 -7.66 -8.07 -5.62
CA LEU A 565 -7.15 -9.22 -4.88
C LEU A 565 -8.20 -9.65 -3.84
N PRO A 566 -8.99 -10.70 -4.10
CA PRO A 566 -10.18 -11.01 -3.31
C PRO A 566 -9.86 -11.55 -1.91
N HIS A 567 -10.63 -11.07 -0.93
CA HIS A 567 -10.75 -11.58 0.44
C HIS A 567 -12.22 -11.82 0.79
N SER A 568 -12.47 -12.46 1.93
CA SER A 568 -13.86 -12.70 2.41
C SER A 568 -14.41 -11.53 3.25
N ASP A 569 -13.52 -10.64 3.71
CA ASP A 569 -13.82 -9.46 4.49
C ASP A 569 -12.84 -8.30 4.18
N VAL A 570 -12.94 -7.19 4.91
CA VAL A 570 -12.10 -5.98 4.77
C VAL A 570 -10.61 -6.32 4.65
N VAL A 571 -9.90 -5.69 3.71
CA VAL A 571 -8.44 -5.79 3.60
C VAL A 571 -7.82 -4.59 4.31
N ASN A 572 -7.06 -4.84 5.38
CA ASN A 572 -6.55 -3.81 6.29
C ASN A 572 -5.17 -3.28 5.88
N SER A 573 -4.30 -4.17 5.40
CA SER A 573 -2.91 -3.84 5.10
C SER A 573 -2.43 -4.63 3.91
N VAL A 574 -1.53 -4.01 3.16
CA VAL A 574 -0.79 -4.65 2.09
C VAL A 574 0.69 -4.33 2.24
N ALA A 575 1.57 -5.19 1.75
CA ALA A 575 3.01 -4.92 1.72
C ALA A 575 3.69 -5.63 0.55
N PHE A 576 4.50 -4.91 -0.22
CA PHE A 576 5.39 -5.46 -1.22
C PHE A 576 6.65 -5.99 -0.57
N ASN A 577 7.22 -7.04 -1.15
CA ASN A 577 8.58 -7.43 -0.79
C ASN A 577 9.57 -6.41 -1.41
N PRO A 578 10.35 -5.68 -0.60
CA PRO A 578 11.24 -4.62 -1.09
C PRO A 578 12.39 -5.14 -1.99
N CYS A 579 12.72 -6.43 -1.92
CA CYS A 579 13.73 -7.07 -2.78
C CYS A 579 13.12 -7.92 -3.91
N ASP A 580 11.79 -8.10 -3.94
CA ASP A 580 11.07 -8.90 -4.94
C ASP A 580 9.70 -8.28 -5.23
N PRO A 581 9.60 -7.31 -6.16
CA PRO A 581 8.34 -6.60 -6.45
C PRO A 581 7.24 -7.53 -6.99
N GLU A 582 7.58 -8.75 -7.37
CA GLU A 582 6.67 -9.79 -7.83
C GLU A 582 6.02 -10.58 -6.68
N MET A 583 6.26 -10.18 -5.42
CA MET A 583 5.64 -10.73 -4.22
C MET A 583 4.93 -9.62 -3.43
N LEU A 584 3.62 -9.79 -3.23
CA LEU A 584 2.74 -8.88 -2.48
C LEU A 584 1.99 -9.68 -1.41
N ILE A 585 1.85 -9.11 -0.22
CA ILE A 585 1.06 -9.68 0.88
C ILE A 585 -0.17 -8.81 1.14
N THR A 586 -1.30 -9.45 1.41
CA THR A 586 -2.52 -8.77 1.87
C THR A 586 -3.01 -9.41 3.18
N THR A 587 -3.46 -8.59 4.12
CA THR A 587 -4.03 -9.04 5.41
C THR A 587 -5.45 -8.53 5.60
N SER A 588 -6.30 -9.31 6.24
CA SER A 588 -7.73 -9.05 6.26
C SER A 588 -8.42 -9.35 7.59
N ASP A 589 -9.60 -8.75 7.75
CA ASP A 589 -10.59 -9.08 8.77
C ASP A 589 -11.15 -10.50 8.63
N ASP A 590 -10.90 -11.20 7.52
CA ASP A 590 -11.23 -12.62 7.35
C ASP A 590 -10.26 -13.59 8.06
N TYR A 591 -9.32 -13.04 8.84
CA TYR A 591 -8.31 -13.73 9.64
C TYR A 591 -7.22 -14.41 8.80
N THR A 592 -7.16 -14.10 7.50
CA THR A 592 -6.18 -14.66 6.58
C THR A 592 -5.13 -13.64 6.17
N ILE A 593 -3.95 -14.17 5.86
CA ILE A 593 -2.88 -13.48 5.16
C ILE A 593 -2.74 -14.19 3.81
N LYS A 594 -2.82 -13.45 2.70
CA LYS A 594 -2.66 -14.03 1.35
C LYS A 594 -1.36 -13.56 0.72
N ILE A 595 -0.67 -14.50 0.08
CA ILE A 595 0.61 -14.28 -0.60
C ILE A 595 0.38 -14.33 -2.11
N TRP A 596 0.55 -13.18 -2.75
CA TRP A 596 0.38 -12.99 -4.19
C TRP A 596 1.72 -13.01 -4.88
N ARG A 597 1.86 -13.85 -5.90
CA ARG A 597 3.07 -13.92 -6.74
C ARG A 597 2.71 -13.75 -8.21
N SER A 598 3.68 -13.30 -8.99
CA SER A 598 3.51 -13.15 -10.43
C SER A 598 3.47 -14.49 -11.17
N ARG A 599 3.04 -14.46 -12.45
CA ARG A 599 3.12 -15.64 -13.33
C ARG A 599 4.55 -16.10 -13.53
N ALA A 600 5.47 -15.15 -13.72
CA ALA A 600 6.89 -15.45 -13.90
C ALA A 600 7.46 -16.17 -12.67
N LYS A 601 7.14 -15.67 -11.46
CA LYS A 601 7.59 -16.27 -10.20
C LYS A 601 6.98 -17.65 -9.94
N VAL A 602 5.69 -17.83 -10.21
CA VAL A 602 5.02 -19.13 -10.09
C VAL A 602 5.66 -20.17 -11.02
N ARG A 603 5.98 -19.80 -12.26
CA ARG A 603 6.72 -20.68 -13.19
C ARG A 603 8.14 -20.97 -12.72
N ALA A 604 8.85 -19.98 -12.18
CA ALA A 604 10.18 -20.16 -11.62
C ALA A 604 10.19 -21.13 -10.42
N LEU A 605 9.10 -21.17 -9.65
CA LEU A 605 8.88 -22.13 -8.57
C LEU A 605 8.39 -23.51 -9.06
N SER A 606 8.29 -23.72 -10.38
CA SER A 606 7.74 -24.93 -11.00
C SER A 606 6.32 -25.28 -10.53
N LEU A 607 5.53 -24.25 -10.19
CA LEU A 607 4.13 -24.39 -9.78
C LEU A 607 3.20 -24.27 -10.99
N ASN A 608 2.08 -25.00 -10.95
CA ASN A 608 1.08 -24.91 -12.00
C ASN A 608 0.19 -23.69 -11.78
N GLU A 609 0.31 -22.65 -12.61
CA GLU A 609 -0.52 -21.43 -12.52
C GLU A 609 -2.02 -21.73 -12.46
N ASN A 610 -2.50 -22.77 -13.17
CA ASN A 610 -3.93 -23.06 -13.26
C ASN A 610 -4.51 -23.71 -11.99
N SER A 611 -3.67 -24.15 -11.04
CA SER A 611 -4.16 -24.72 -9.77
C SER A 611 -4.44 -23.68 -8.69
N TYR A 612 -4.05 -22.42 -8.91
CA TYR A 612 -4.16 -21.37 -7.91
C TYR A 612 -5.23 -20.34 -8.28
N PRO A 613 -5.95 -19.79 -7.29
CA PRO A 613 -6.81 -18.63 -7.51
C PRO A 613 -6.01 -17.45 -8.07
N ARG A 614 -6.68 -16.63 -8.88
CA ARG A 614 -6.10 -15.42 -9.47
C ARG A 614 -6.90 -14.20 -9.04
N GLY A 615 -6.19 -13.09 -8.83
CA GLY A 615 -6.80 -11.77 -8.75
C GLY A 615 -7.60 -11.46 -10.01
N ILE A 616 -8.57 -10.56 -9.86
CA ILE A 616 -9.44 -10.11 -10.94
C ILE A 616 -8.73 -8.98 -11.66
N GLU A 617 -8.21 -9.24 -12.86
CA GLU A 617 -7.62 -8.21 -13.72
C GLU A 617 -8.69 -7.15 -14.09
N VAL A 618 -8.36 -5.89 -13.89
CA VAL A 618 -9.24 -4.76 -14.22
C VAL A 618 -8.91 -4.30 -15.63
N GLN A 619 -9.46 -4.98 -16.64
CA GLN A 619 -9.29 -4.53 -18.02
C GLN A 619 -10.11 -3.25 -18.26
N SER A 620 -9.49 -2.24 -18.87
CA SER A 620 -10.22 -1.09 -19.42
C SER A 620 -11.16 -1.59 -20.52
N ARG A 621 -12.43 -1.77 -20.18
CA ARG A 621 -13.47 -2.12 -21.16
C ARG A 621 -13.77 -0.90 -22.03
N HIS A 622 -12.89 -0.60 -22.98
CA HIS A 622 -13.32 0.11 -24.18
C HIS A 622 -13.90 -0.93 -25.13
N LYS A 623 -15.23 -1.09 -25.10
CA LYS A 623 -15.98 -1.81 -26.14
C LYS A 623 -15.72 -1.09 -27.48
N HIS A 624 -14.70 -1.51 -28.20
CA HIS A 624 -14.63 -1.34 -29.64
C HIS A 624 -14.69 -2.73 -30.27
N ARG A 625 -15.84 -3.38 -30.08
CA ARG A 625 -16.27 -4.43 -31.00
C ARG A 625 -16.68 -3.70 -32.27
N ARG A 626 -15.75 -3.48 -33.21
CA ARG A 626 -16.12 -3.15 -34.59
C ARG A 626 -16.88 -4.37 -35.12
N THR A 627 -18.20 -4.35 -34.98
CA THR A 627 -19.09 -5.26 -35.68
C THR A 627 -18.97 -4.90 -37.15
N TYR A 628 -18.22 -5.72 -37.90
CA TYR A 628 -18.32 -5.70 -39.35
C TYR A 628 -19.72 -6.19 -39.72
N SER A 629 -20.60 -5.26 -40.10
CA SER A 629 -21.80 -5.60 -40.87
C SER A 629 -21.31 -6.05 -42.24
N THR A 630 -21.37 -7.35 -42.51
CA THR A 630 -21.30 -7.88 -43.86
C THR A 630 -22.66 -7.66 -44.51
N ASP A 631 -22.97 -6.42 -44.90
CA ASP A 631 -24.05 -6.17 -45.85
C ASP A 631 -23.53 -6.55 -47.23
N ARG A 632 -23.74 -7.83 -47.57
CA ARG A 632 -23.60 -8.33 -48.94
C ARG A 632 -24.67 -7.66 -49.79
N LEU A 633 -24.19 -6.92 -50.77
CA LEU A 633 -24.87 -6.60 -52.02
C LEU A 633 -25.57 -7.84 -52.58
N ASN A 634 -26.89 -7.91 -52.43
CA ASN A 634 -27.75 -8.64 -53.35
C ASN A 634 -28.50 -7.61 -54.19
N ASN A 635 -27.79 -7.07 -55.19
CA ASN A 635 -28.44 -6.63 -56.42
C ASN A 635 -28.37 -7.81 -57.39
N SER A 636 -29.50 -8.45 -57.61
CA SER A 636 -29.74 -9.24 -58.83
C SER A 636 -31.19 -9.08 -59.21
N ASP A 637 -31.37 -8.66 -60.45
CA ASP A 637 -32.58 -8.33 -61.16
C ASP A 637 -33.70 -9.40 -61.14
N CYS A 638 -34.91 -8.90 -61.42
CA CYS A 638 -36.20 -9.56 -61.68
C CYS A 638 -37.14 -9.84 -60.50
#